data_AF-A0A963CBE2-F1
#
_entry.id   AF-A0A963CBE2-F1
#
_cell.length_a   1.000
_cell.length_b   1.000
_cell.length_c   1.000
_cell.angle_alpha   90.00
_cell.angle_beta   90.00
_cell.angle_gamma   90.00
#
_symmetry.space_group_name_H-M   'P 1'
#
loop_
_entity.id
_entity.type
_entity.pdbx_description
1 polymer ?
#
loop_
_entity_poly.entity_id
_entity_poly.type
_entity_poly.pdbx_seq_one_letter_code
_entity_poly.pdbx_strand_id
1 'polypeptide(L)' 'FYIYGEVQRPGAFRLSREMTVMQALATGGGTTARGTTKGLQIHRRDEIGRISVVEPRLSDHLQPNDVIFVRESLF' A
#
# COMPACT_ATOMS: atom_id res chain seq x y z
N PHE A 1 -3.86 4.72 6.71
CA PHE A 1 -3.78 3.55 5.83
C PHE A 1 -2.95 2.50 6.53
N TYR A 2 -3.07 1.24 6.12
CA TYR A 2 -2.22 0.16 6.61
C TYR A 2 -1.30 -0.30 5.49
N ILE A 3 -0.08 -0.73 5.85
CA ILE A 3 0.84 -1.35 4.90
C ILE A 3 1.42 -2.62 5.53
N TYR A 4 1.48 -3.70 4.77
CA TYR A 4 1.97 -4.99 5.24
C TYR A 4 2.53 -5.83 4.07
N GLY A 5 3.19 -6.95 4.40
CA GLY A 5 3.93 -7.78 3.45
C GLY A 5 5.41 -7.42 3.43
N GLU A 6 6.02 -7.44 2.24
CA GLU A 6 7.45 -7.20 2.03
C GLU A 6 7.83 -5.71 2.05
N VAL A 7 7.54 -5.05 3.16
CA VAL A 7 7.87 -3.66 3.47
C VAL A 7 8.81 -3.60 4.70
N GLN A 8 9.72 -2.62 4.74
CA GLN A 8 10.66 -2.48 5.86
C GLN A 8 9.95 -2.25 7.21
N ARG A 9 8.87 -1.46 7.22
CA ARG A 9 8.11 -1.12 8.42
C ARG A 9 6.61 -1.36 8.19
N PRO A 10 6.11 -2.58 8.40
CA PRO A 10 4.69 -2.85 8.32
C PRO A 10 3.96 -2.20 9.49
N GLY A 11 2.72 -1.78 9.28
CA GLY A 11 1.88 -1.22 10.33
C GLY A 11 0.84 -0.20 9.87
N ALA A 12 0.26 0.47 10.86
CA ALA A 12 -0.69 1.55 10.68
C ALA A 12 0.04 2.88 10.53
N PHE A 13 -0.33 3.66 9.51
CA PHE A 13 0.22 4.99 9.27
C PHE A 13 -0.88 6.02 9.12
N ARG A 14 -0.58 7.25 9.55
CA ARG A 14 -1.46 8.41 9.35
C ARG A 14 -1.51 8.74 7.87
N LEU A 15 -2.72 8.77 7.31
CA LEU A 15 -2.95 9.25 5.95
C LEU A 15 -2.91 10.77 5.94
N SER A 16 -2.09 11.35 5.08
CA SER A 16 -2.09 12.79 4.80
C SER A 16 -2.93 13.09 3.56
N ARG A 17 -3.43 14.32 3.45
CA ARG A 17 -4.12 14.75 2.22
C ARG A 17 -3.16 14.65 1.04
N GLU A 18 -3.67 14.16 -0.09
CA GLU A 18 -2.93 13.98 -1.35
C GLU A 18 -1.80 12.94 -1.33
N MET A 19 -1.70 12.13 -0.25
CA MET A 19 -0.65 11.13 -0.13
C MET A 19 -0.75 10.07 -1.24
N THR A 20 0.34 9.82 -1.96
CA THR A 20 0.42 8.80 -3.01
C THR A 20 0.89 7.45 -2.48
N VAL A 21 0.67 6.39 -3.27
CA VAL A 21 1.21 5.05 -2.96
C VAL A 21 2.72 5.08 -2.79
N MET A 22 3.45 5.84 -3.63
CA MET A 22 4.89 6.03 -3.50
C MET A 22 5.28 6.62 -2.15
N GLN A 23 4.60 7.69 -1.72
CA GLN A 23 4.88 8.33 -0.43
C GLN A 23 4.57 7.41 0.75
N ALA A 24 3.54 6.58 0.64
CA ALA A 24 3.21 5.59 1.66
C ALA A 24 4.25 4.49 1.77
N LEU A 25 4.74 3.97 0.65
CA LEU A 25 5.86 3.04 0.64
C LEU A 25 7.09 3.67 1.29
N ALA A 26 7.43 4.91 0.93
CA ALA A 26 8.55 5.64 1.52
C ALA A 26 8.38 5.84 3.04
N THR A 27 7.15 6.13 3.49
CA THR A 27 6.83 6.26 4.93
C THR A 27 7.00 4.92 5.66
N GLY A 28 6.67 3.81 4.99
CA GLY A 28 6.94 2.44 5.45
C GLY A 28 8.41 2.02 5.35
N GLY A 29 9.33 2.92 4.95
CA GLY A 29 10.75 2.61 4.78
C GLY A 29 11.12 1.95 3.46
N GLY A 30 10.18 1.88 2.50
CA GLY A 30 10.35 1.19 1.23
C GLY A 30 10.10 -0.32 1.33
N THR A 31 10.30 -1.02 0.21
CA THR A 31 10.18 -2.48 0.14
C THR A 31 11.38 -3.16 0.80
N THR A 32 11.21 -4.41 1.24
CA THR A 32 12.33 -5.26 1.64
C THR A 32 13.17 -5.65 0.42
N ALA A 33 14.34 -6.27 0.64
CA ALA A 33 15.14 -6.85 -0.43
C ALA A 33 14.41 -7.96 -1.21
N ARG A 34 13.38 -8.57 -0.61
CA ARG A 34 12.51 -9.56 -1.26
C ARG A 34 11.20 -8.96 -1.77
N GLY A 35 10.93 -7.69 -1.51
CA GLY A 35 9.69 -7.04 -1.94
C GLY A 35 9.75 -6.51 -3.35
N THR A 36 8.59 -6.39 -3.99
CA THR A 36 8.46 -5.77 -5.31
C THR A 36 7.37 -4.70 -5.31
N THR A 37 7.61 -3.62 -6.06
CA THR A 37 6.59 -2.61 -6.36
C THR A 37 5.70 -3.02 -7.54
N LYS A 38 6.07 -4.09 -8.27
CA LYS A 38 5.25 -4.65 -9.34
C LYS A 38 4.19 -5.57 -8.75
N GLY A 39 2.93 -5.38 -9.14
CA GLY A 39 1.82 -6.15 -8.59
C GLY A 39 1.48 -5.78 -7.14
N LEU A 40 1.74 -4.54 -6.73
CA LEU A 40 1.18 -4.02 -5.49
C LEU A 40 -0.33 -4.19 -5.50
N GLN A 41 -0.90 -4.51 -4.34
CA GLN A 41 -2.34 -4.63 -4.19
C GLN A 41 -2.82 -3.68 -3.11
N ILE A 42 -3.87 -2.93 -3.41
CA ILE A 42 -4.59 -2.13 -2.41
C ILE A 42 -5.93 -2.79 -2.19
N HIS A 43 -6.17 -3.19 -0.95
CA HIS A 43 -7.48 -3.55 -0.47
C HIS A 43 -8.15 -2.28 0.04
N ARG A 44 -9.12 -1.81 -0.75
CA ARG A 44 -9.88 -0.60 -0.45
C ARG A 44 -11.24 -1.00 0.07
N ARG A 45 -11.59 -0.48 1.25
CA ARG A 45 -12.93 -0.62 1.81
C ARG A 45 -13.75 0.63 1.50
N ASP A 46 -14.89 0.44 0.85
CA ASP A 46 -15.86 1.51 0.60
C ASP A 46 -16.69 1.84 1.86
N GLU A 47 -17.50 2.89 1.80
CA GLU A 47 -18.35 3.35 2.91
C GLU A 47 -19.42 2.33 3.32
N ILE A 48 -19.76 1.39 2.42
CA ILE A 48 -20.77 0.35 2.61
C ILE A 48 -20.11 -0.95 3.11
N GLY A 49 -18.79 -0.94 3.30
CA GLY A 49 -18.00 -2.05 3.83
C GLY A 49 -17.51 -3.07 2.79
N ARG A 50 -17.76 -2.86 1.50
CA ARG A 50 -17.25 -3.75 0.44
C ARG A 50 -15.76 -3.55 0.29
N ILE A 51 -15.05 -4.66 0.10
CA ILE A 51 -13.61 -4.66 -0.13
C ILE A 51 -13.36 -4.92 -1.61
N SER A 52 -12.71 -3.96 -2.27
CA SER A 52 -12.20 -4.11 -3.63
C SER A 52 -10.68 -4.23 -3.60
N VAL A 53 -10.14 -5.13 -4.42
CA VAL A 53 -8.69 -5.23 -4.64
C VAL A 53 -8.37 -4.47 -5.92
N VAL A 54 -7.42 -3.54 -5.84
CA VAL A 54 -6.99 -2.71 -6.96
C VAL A 54 -5.47 -2.81 -7.08
N GLU A 55 -4.96 -2.91 -8.30
CA GLU A 55 -3.53 -2.74 -8.57
C GLU A 55 -3.26 -1.25 -8.83
N PRO A 56 -2.63 -0.52 -7.89
CA PRO A 56 -2.40 0.89 -8.06
C PRO A 56 -1.15 1.17 -8.88
N ARG A 57 -1.09 2.36 -9.45
CA ARG A 57 0.16 2.98 -9.86
C ARG A 57 0.77 3.71 -8.67
N LEU A 58 2.09 3.86 -8.68
CA LEU A 58 2.82 4.57 -7.62
C LEU A 58 2.37 6.04 -7.44
N SER A 59 1.87 6.65 -8.51
CA SER A 59 1.33 8.01 -8.54
C SER A 59 -0.12 8.12 -8.04
N ASP A 60 -0.83 7.01 -7.88
CA ASP A 60 -2.23 7.05 -7.47
C ASP A 60 -2.35 7.52 -6.01
N HIS A 61 -3.42 8.26 -5.72
CA HIS A 61 -3.68 8.75 -4.38
C HIS A 61 -4.28 7.67 -3.50
N LEU A 62 -3.84 7.65 -2.24
CA LEU A 62 -4.42 6.79 -1.22
C LEU A 62 -5.72 7.36 -0.70
N GLN A 63 -6.62 6.44 -0.39
CA GLN A 63 -7.91 6.72 0.20
C GLN A 63 -7.94 6.29 1.67
N PRO A 64 -8.86 6.85 2.46
CA PRO A 64 -9.15 6.33 3.79
C PRO A 64 -9.45 4.83 3.72
N ASN A 65 -9.03 4.09 4.74
CA ASN A 65 -9.21 2.64 4.83
C ASN A 65 -8.46 1.80 3.78
N ASP A 66 -7.56 2.40 2.99
CA ASP A 66 -6.67 1.63 2.13
C ASP A 66 -5.70 0.77 2.97
N VAL A 67 -5.58 -0.48 2.53
CA VAL A 67 -4.58 -1.44 3.03
C VAL A 67 -3.69 -1.83 1.86
N ILE A 68 -2.42 -1.46 1.93
CA ILE A 68 -1.41 -1.73 0.91
C ILE A 68 -0.73 -3.07 1.25
N PHE A 69 -0.78 -3.99 0.31
CA PHE A 69 -0.08 -5.26 0.38
C PHE A 69 1.12 -5.25 -0.58
N VAL A 70 2.32 -5.38 -0.02
CA VAL A 70 3.55 -5.52 -0.78
C VAL A 70 3.86 -6.99 -0.96
N ARG A 71 3.85 -7.44 -2.21
CA ARG A 71 4.14 -8.83 -2.57
C ARG A 71 5.63 -9.12 -2.51
N GLU A 72 5.93 -10.40 -2.26
CA GLU A 72 7.26 -10.95 -2.48
C GLU A 72 7.57 -11.01 -3.98
N SER A 73 8.82 -10.68 -4.32
CA SER A 73 9.40 -10.83 -5.64
C SER A 73 9.66 -12.30 -5.87
N LEU A 74 8.87 -12.90 -6.74
CA LEU A 74 9.14 -14.24 -7.27
C LEU A 74 10.27 -14.07 -8.31
N PHE A 75 11.50 -14.39 -7.92
CA PHE A 75 12.65 -14.47 -8.81
C PHE A 75 12.49 -15.62 -9.81
#